data_AF-W7YD20-F1
#
_entry.id   AF-W7YD20-F1
#
_cell.length_a   1.000
_cell.length_b   1.000
_cell.length_c   1.000
_cell.angle_alpha   90.00
_cell.angle_beta   90.00
_cell.angle_gamma   90.00
#
_symmetry.space_group_name_H-M   'P 1'
#
loop_
_entity.id
_entity.type
_entity.pdbx_description
1 polymer ?
#
loop_
_entity_poly.entity_id
_entity_poly.type
_entity_poly.pdbx_seq_one_letter_code
_entity_poly.pdbx_strand_id
1 'polypeptide(L)'
;MHTACQALRKGDCELAIAGGIRLNLLPLDHAEDKVGMESSDGKTRTFDVQSDGAAMGEGVVTVLLKPVAQALQDRDHIYAVIKGSAVNQDGRSIGITAPNMQAQADLYIQAWQDANIDPLTISYIEAHGTAQSLEIRLRLRG
;
A
#
# COMPACT_ATOMS: atom_id res chain seq x y z
N MET A 1 2.12 -6.76 -6.37
CA MET A 1 0.68 -7.11 -6.38
C MET A 1 -0.01 -6.64 -7.66
N HIS A 2 -0.20 -5.32 -7.86
CA HIS A 2 -0.88 -4.76 -9.04
C HIS A 2 -0.43 -5.39 -10.38
N THR A 3 0.88 -5.42 -10.65
CA THR A 3 1.42 -5.98 -11.90
C THR A 3 1.04 -7.46 -12.11
N ALA A 4 1.02 -8.26 -11.04
CA ALA A 4 0.63 -9.67 -11.12
C ALA A 4 -0.87 -9.82 -11.44
N CYS A 5 -1.73 -8.98 -10.84
CA CYS A 5 -3.14 -8.92 -11.20
C CYS A 5 -3.34 -8.53 -12.67
N GLN A 6 -2.58 -7.56 -13.17
CA GLN A 6 -2.66 -7.13 -14.57
C GLN A 6 -2.18 -8.23 -15.54
N ALA A 7 -1.10 -8.94 -15.22
CA ALA A 7 -0.62 -10.08 -16.02
C ALA A 7 -1.68 -11.19 -16.11
N LEU A 8 -2.31 -11.55 -14.99
CA LEU A 8 -3.39 -12.54 -14.95
C LEU A 8 -4.61 -12.11 -15.77
N ARG A 9 -5.04 -10.84 -15.63
CA ARG A 9 -6.19 -10.29 -16.38
C ARG A 9 -5.93 -10.23 -17.89
N LYS A 10 -4.68 -10.00 -18.30
CA LYS A 10 -4.26 -9.97 -19.71
C LYS A 10 -4.06 -11.37 -20.30
N GLY A 11 -3.98 -12.40 -19.46
CA GLY A 11 -3.65 -13.77 -19.89
C GLY A 11 -2.16 -13.97 -20.15
N ASP A 12 -1.29 -13.09 -19.63
CA ASP A 12 0.17 -13.26 -19.73
C ASP A 12 0.65 -14.46 -18.88
N CYS A 13 -0.13 -14.84 -17.86
CA CYS A 13 0.05 -16.03 -17.06
C CYS A 13 -1.28 -16.52 -16.45
N GLU A 14 -1.34 -17.79 -16.05
CA GLU A 14 -2.52 -18.42 -15.41
C GLU A 14 -2.47 -18.34 -13.88
N LEU A 15 -1.26 -18.27 -13.33
CA LEU A 15 -0.96 -18.13 -11.91
C LEU A 15 0.17 -17.10 -11.75
N ALA A 16 0.17 -16.38 -10.63
CA ALA A 16 1.26 -15.46 -10.31
C ALA A 16 1.60 -15.49 -8.82
N ILE A 17 2.89 -15.54 -8.49
CA ILE A 17 3.36 -15.29 -7.13
C ILE A 17 3.66 -13.80 -7.01
N ALA A 18 3.07 -13.14 -6.01
CA ALA A 18 3.34 -11.76 -5.67
C ALA A 18 3.76 -11.67 -4.21
N GLY A 19 4.75 -10.85 -3.90
CA GLY A 19 5.28 -10.73 -2.56
C GLY A 19 6.28 -9.61 -2.41
N GLY A 20 6.89 -9.54 -1.23
CA GLY A 20 7.93 -8.58 -0.90
C GLY A 20 8.75 -9.07 0.29
N ILE A 21 9.98 -8.57 0.37
CA ILE A 21 10.89 -8.84 1.47
C ILE A 21 11.59 -7.55 1.88
N ARG A 22 11.72 -7.34 3.19
CA ARG A 22 12.51 -6.27 3.80
C ARG A 22 13.34 -6.89 4.91
N LEU A 23 14.65 -6.76 4.81
CA LEU A 23 15.62 -7.18 5.83
C LEU A 23 16.60 -6.03 6.07
N ASN A 24 16.97 -5.82 7.32
CA ASN A 24 17.98 -4.90 7.80
C ASN A 24 19.26 -5.71 8.05
N LEU A 25 19.93 -6.05 6.95
CA LEU A 25 21.11 -6.93 6.98
C LEU A 25 22.34 -6.29 7.63
N LEU A 26 22.35 -4.96 7.71
CA LEU A 26 23.42 -4.16 8.29
C LEU A 26 22.81 -3.19 9.31
N PRO A 27 23.52 -2.87 10.40
CA PRO A 27 23.07 -1.86 11.35
C PRO A 27 23.03 -0.48 10.67
N LEU A 28 21.87 0.16 10.69
CA LEU A 28 21.62 1.52 10.19
C LEU A 28 21.60 2.51 11.36
N ASP A 29 22.61 2.45 12.22
CA ASP A 29 22.64 3.22 13.47
C ASP A 29 23.34 4.59 13.34
N HIS A 30 23.96 4.89 12.19
CA HIS A 30 24.64 6.17 12.00
C HIS A 30 23.63 7.27 11.66
N ALA A 31 23.87 8.46 12.20
CA ALA A 31 22.98 9.60 11.97
C ALA A 31 22.92 9.99 10.48
N GLU A 32 24.01 9.79 9.72
CA GLU A 32 24.05 10.01 8.28
C GLU A 32 23.17 9.06 7.45
N ASP A 33 22.79 7.89 7.98
CA ASP A 33 21.97 6.91 7.28
C ASP A 33 20.46 7.25 7.35
N LYS A 34 20.08 8.21 8.21
CA LYS A 34 18.69 8.58 8.45
C LYS A 34 18.17 9.52 7.36
N VAL A 35 16.97 9.26 6.87
CA VAL A 35 16.31 10.05 5.81
C VAL A 35 15.30 11.04 6.41
N GLY A 36 15.19 11.09 7.74
CA GLY A 36 14.34 12.03 8.47
C GLY A 36 12.88 11.57 8.56
N MET A 37 12.63 10.28 8.42
CA MET A 37 11.30 9.65 8.54
C MET A 37 11.23 8.65 9.69
N GLU A 38 12.35 8.41 10.37
CA GLU A 38 12.50 7.45 11.45
C GLU A 38 12.04 8.05 12.78
N SER A 39 11.21 7.32 13.53
CA SER A 39 10.78 7.72 14.88
C SER A 39 11.98 7.77 15.84
N SER A 40 12.01 8.72 16.78
CA SER A 40 13.12 8.85 17.73
C SER A 40 13.26 7.66 18.69
N ASP A 41 12.18 6.94 18.96
CA ASP A 41 12.13 5.81 19.90
C ASP A 41 11.85 4.46 19.23
N GLY A 42 11.93 4.40 17.90
CA GLY A 42 11.74 3.17 17.12
C GLY A 42 10.31 2.63 17.12
N LYS A 43 9.29 3.47 17.35
CA LYS A 43 7.87 3.08 17.31
C LYS A 43 7.07 3.95 16.35
N THR A 44 6.29 3.31 15.49
CA THR A 44 5.30 3.96 14.63
C THR A 44 4.01 4.22 15.42
N ARG A 45 3.61 5.49 15.56
CA ARG A 45 2.37 5.89 16.24
C ARG A 45 1.36 6.46 15.27
N THR A 46 0.78 5.59 14.47
CA THR A 46 -0.11 5.98 13.39
C THR A 46 -1.31 6.79 13.90
N PHE A 47 -1.46 8.02 13.39
CA PHE A 47 -2.53 8.97 13.74
C PHE A 47 -2.51 9.49 15.20
N ASP A 48 -1.41 9.27 15.92
CA ASP A 48 -1.23 9.83 17.27
C ASP A 48 -0.67 11.26 17.22
N VAL A 49 -1.01 12.09 18.20
CA VAL A 49 -0.46 13.45 18.33
C VAL A 49 1.04 13.44 18.68
N GLN A 50 1.53 12.36 19.28
CA GLN A 50 2.94 12.17 19.65
C GLN A 50 3.76 11.51 18.54
N SER A 51 3.24 11.51 17.32
CA SER A 51 3.84 10.86 16.16
C SER A 51 4.99 11.69 15.59
N ASP A 52 6.20 11.14 15.60
CA ASP A 52 7.45 11.82 15.18
C ASP A 52 8.23 11.09 14.08
N GLY A 53 7.66 10.01 13.53
CA GLY A 53 8.26 9.17 12.48
C GLY A 53 7.78 7.73 12.58
N ALA A 54 8.42 6.85 11.82
CA ALA A 54 8.11 5.42 11.78
C ALA A 54 9.27 4.55 12.29
N ALA A 55 8.91 3.41 12.89
CA ALA A 55 9.83 2.34 13.21
C ALA A 55 10.32 1.61 11.95
N MET A 56 11.49 0.98 12.06
CA MET A 56 11.95 0.04 11.05
C MET A 56 11.49 -1.38 11.39
N GLY A 57 10.93 -2.08 10.41
CA GLY A 57 10.51 -3.48 10.53
C GLY A 57 11.14 -4.36 9.46
N GLU A 58 11.23 -5.65 9.77
CA GLU A 58 11.64 -6.70 8.84
C GLU A 58 10.47 -7.65 8.56
N GLY A 59 10.46 -8.27 7.40
CA GLY A 59 9.45 -9.25 7.06
C GLY A 59 9.56 -9.78 5.64
N VAL A 60 8.96 -10.95 5.43
CA VAL A 60 8.79 -11.58 4.12
C VAL A 60 7.35 -12.02 3.98
N VAL A 61 6.78 -11.76 2.80
CA VAL A 61 5.41 -12.18 2.48
C VAL A 61 5.32 -12.59 1.02
N THR A 62 4.56 -13.65 0.76
CA THR A 62 4.18 -14.08 -0.58
C THR A 62 2.73 -14.52 -0.58
N VAL A 63 2.07 -14.32 -1.72
CA VAL A 63 0.73 -14.85 -2.01
C VAL A 63 0.73 -15.45 -3.41
N LEU A 64 -0.05 -16.51 -3.58
CA LEU A 64 -0.36 -17.07 -4.89
C LEU A 64 -1.68 -16.48 -5.38
N LEU A 65 -1.67 -15.97 -6.61
CA LEU A 65 -2.81 -15.34 -7.25
C LEU A 65 -3.27 -16.16 -8.45
N LYS A 66 -4.59 -16.15 -8.65
CA LYS A 66 -5.28 -16.86 -9.73
C LYS A 66 -6.58 -16.13 -10.10
N PRO A 67 -7.02 -16.16 -11.37
CA PRO A 67 -8.36 -15.70 -11.72
C PRO A 67 -9.44 -16.44 -10.91
N VAL A 68 -10.36 -15.70 -10.28
CA VAL A 68 -11.34 -16.27 -9.35
C VAL A 68 -12.22 -17.35 -9.99
N ALA A 69 -12.57 -17.20 -11.27
CA ALA A 69 -13.34 -18.20 -12.00
C ALA A 69 -12.60 -19.54 -12.08
N GLN A 70 -11.29 -19.50 -12.36
CA GLN A 70 -10.46 -20.70 -12.42
C GLN A 70 -10.25 -21.30 -11.02
N ALA A 71 -10.03 -20.46 -10.00
CA ALA A 71 -9.89 -20.92 -8.62
C ALA A 71 -11.14 -21.68 -8.13
N LEU A 72 -12.34 -21.20 -8.50
CA LEU A 72 -13.60 -21.87 -8.19
C LEU A 72 -13.77 -23.21 -8.93
N GLN A 73 -13.40 -23.26 -10.22
CA GLN A 73 -13.44 -24.49 -11.00
C GLN A 73 -12.51 -25.56 -10.43
N ASP A 74 -11.30 -25.16 -10.05
CA ASP A 74 -10.28 -26.05 -9.52
C ASP A 74 -10.49 -26.37 -8.03
N ARG A 75 -11.49 -25.74 -7.40
CA ARG A 75 -11.85 -25.88 -5.97
C ARG A 75 -10.69 -25.51 -5.05
N ASP A 76 -9.94 -24.48 -5.44
CA ASP A 76 -8.88 -23.92 -4.61
C ASP A 76 -9.46 -23.31 -3.33
N HIS A 77 -8.67 -23.32 -2.25
CA HIS A 77 -9.01 -22.55 -1.06
C HIS A 77 -8.75 -21.05 -1.31
N ILE A 78 -9.81 -20.24 -1.32
CA ILE A 78 -9.74 -18.80 -1.59
C ILE A 78 -9.74 -18.04 -0.27
N TYR A 79 -8.61 -17.41 0.07
CA TYR A 79 -8.50 -16.56 1.27
C TYR A 79 -9.21 -15.22 1.11
N ALA A 80 -9.07 -14.58 -0.06
CA ALA A 80 -9.67 -13.28 -0.37
C ALA A 80 -9.73 -13.08 -1.89
N VAL A 81 -10.49 -12.08 -2.34
CA VAL A 81 -10.57 -11.68 -3.75
C VAL A 81 -10.08 -10.23 -3.89
N ILE A 82 -9.07 -10.03 -4.74
CA ILE A 82 -8.62 -8.69 -5.11
C ILE A 82 -9.59 -8.16 -6.17
N LYS A 83 -10.45 -7.23 -5.76
CA LYS A 83 -11.47 -6.63 -6.65
C LYS A 83 -10.85 -5.66 -7.65
N GLY A 84 -9.93 -4.83 -7.20
CA GLY A 84 -9.20 -3.91 -8.07
C GLY A 84 -7.92 -3.37 -7.44
N SER A 85 -7.09 -2.71 -8.25
CA SER A 85 -5.82 -2.10 -7.82
C SER A 85 -5.38 -1.00 -8.77
N ALA A 86 -4.65 -0.01 -8.26
CA ALA A 86 -4.08 1.08 -9.05
C ALA A 86 -2.66 1.43 -8.56
N VAL A 87 -1.88 2.08 -9.42
CA VAL A 87 -0.56 2.65 -9.12
C VAL A 87 -0.44 3.98 -9.87
N ASN A 88 0.07 5.02 -9.22
CA ASN A 88 0.41 6.29 -9.84
C ASN A 88 1.68 6.89 -9.20
N GLN A 89 1.92 8.19 -9.41
CA GLN A 89 3.10 8.89 -8.93
C GLN A 89 2.71 10.32 -8.50
N ASP A 90 3.33 10.82 -7.43
CA ASP A 90 3.03 12.12 -6.82
C ASP A 90 3.33 13.33 -7.72
N GLY A 91 4.13 13.15 -8.77
CA GLY A 91 4.50 14.16 -9.74
C GLY A 91 5.31 15.29 -9.10
N ARG A 92 5.00 16.53 -9.52
CA ARG A 92 5.68 17.73 -8.98
C ARG A 92 5.06 18.13 -7.65
N SER A 93 5.75 17.86 -6.55
CA SER A 93 5.36 18.27 -5.19
C SER A 93 6.35 19.30 -4.60
N ILE A 94 6.12 19.69 -3.34
CA ILE A 94 6.92 20.71 -2.63
C ILE A 94 8.32 20.22 -2.23
N GLY A 95 8.62 18.93 -2.39
CA GLY A 95 9.90 18.32 -2.11
C GLY A 95 9.92 16.88 -2.59
N ILE A 96 11.10 16.33 -2.89
CA ILE A 96 11.21 14.99 -3.52
C ILE A 96 10.59 13.86 -2.69
N THR A 97 10.52 14.02 -1.36
CA THR A 97 9.89 13.08 -0.42
C THR A 97 8.51 13.54 0.07
N ALA A 98 8.04 14.72 -0.36
CA ALA A 98 6.80 15.29 0.16
C ALA A 98 5.58 14.66 -0.54
N PRO A 99 4.61 14.13 0.22
CA PRO A 99 3.44 13.46 -0.34
C PRO A 99 2.53 14.45 -1.10
N ASN A 100 1.87 13.96 -2.16
CA ASN A 100 0.86 14.72 -2.88
C ASN A 100 -0.56 14.20 -2.59
N MET A 101 -1.35 14.98 -1.84
CA MET A 101 -2.72 14.61 -1.46
C MET A 101 -3.65 14.39 -2.66
N GLN A 102 -3.51 15.18 -3.73
CA GLN A 102 -4.36 15.02 -4.92
C GLN A 102 -4.02 13.72 -5.65
N ALA A 103 -2.72 13.41 -5.79
CA ALA A 103 -2.29 12.16 -6.41
C ALA A 103 -2.79 10.94 -5.62
N GLN A 104 -2.77 11.01 -4.28
CA GLN A 104 -3.33 9.93 -3.44
C GLN A 104 -4.85 9.80 -3.60
N ALA A 105 -5.59 10.91 -3.65
CA ALA A 105 -7.04 10.87 -3.88
C ALA A 105 -7.37 10.25 -5.25
N ASP A 106 -6.66 10.66 -6.30
CA ASP A 106 -6.83 10.12 -7.66
C ASP A 106 -6.50 8.62 -7.70
N LEU A 107 -5.46 8.17 -6.97
CA LEU A 107 -5.10 6.76 -6.85
C LEU A 107 -6.25 5.93 -6.25
N TYR A 108 -6.87 6.42 -5.17
CA TYR A 108 -7.99 5.72 -4.53
C TYR A 108 -9.20 5.63 -5.45
N ILE A 109 -9.54 6.73 -6.14
CA ILE A 109 -10.63 6.76 -7.12
C ILE A 109 -10.38 5.74 -8.23
N GLN A 110 -9.16 5.68 -8.78
CA GLN A 110 -8.81 4.70 -9.81
C GLN A 110 -8.93 3.25 -9.31
N ALA A 111 -8.47 2.97 -8.08
CA ALA A 111 -8.59 1.64 -7.50
C ALA A 111 -10.06 1.22 -7.29
N TRP A 112 -10.92 2.14 -6.84
CA TRP A 112 -12.35 1.89 -6.67
C TRP A 112 -13.07 1.69 -8.00
N GLN A 113 -12.70 2.46 -9.02
CA GLN A 113 -13.21 2.29 -10.38
C GLN A 113 -12.80 0.94 -10.98
N ASP A 114 -11.53 0.55 -10.86
CA ASP A 114 -11.05 -0.77 -11.29
C ASP A 114 -11.73 -1.92 -10.54
N ALA A 115 -12.05 -1.71 -9.25
CA ALA A 115 -12.78 -2.67 -8.43
C ALA A 115 -14.29 -2.74 -8.74
N ASN A 116 -14.84 -1.71 -9.40
CA ASN A 116 -16.26 -1.50 -9.63
C ASN A 116 -17.10 -1.64 -8.35
N ILE A 117 -16.74 -0.88 -7.32
CA ILE A 117 -17.41 -0.86 -6.01
C ILE A 117 -17.93 0.53 -5.66
N ASP A 118 -18.91 0.59 -4.76
CA ASP A 118 -19.26 1.83 -4.05
C ASP A 118 -18.30 2.01 -2.86
N PRO A 119 -17.53 3.11 -2.79
CA PRO A 119 -16.63 3.39 -1.68
C PRO A 119 -17.31 3.38 -0.30
N LEU A 120 -18.62 3.67 -0.23
CA LEU A 120 -19.39 3.64 1.02
C LEU A 120 -19.58 2.23 1.60
N THR A 121 -19.29 1.18 0.82
CA THR A 121 -19.33 -0.21 1.28
C THR A 121 -18.03 -0.65 1.96
N ILE A 122 -16.98 0.18 1.94
CA ILE A 122 -15.70 -0.11 2.56
C ILE A 122 -15.83 0.04 4.08
N SER A 123 -15.64 -1.06 4.81
CA SER A 123 -15.72 -1.10 6.27
C SER A 123 -14.37 -0.94 6.98
N TYR A 124 -13.26 -1.09 6.24
CA TYR A 124 -11.92 -1.06 6.80
C TYR A 124 -10.91 -0.52 5.78
N ILE A 125 -9.95 0.29 6.26
CA ILE A 125 -8.84 0.82 5.47
C ILE A 125 -7.54 0.52 6.22
N GLU A 126 -6.71 -0.32 5.63
CA GLU A 126 -5.31 -0.47 6.04
C GLU A 126 -4.51 0.71 5.46
N ALA A 127 -4.21 1.70 6.31
CA ALA A 127 -3.50 2.90 5.87
C ALA A 127 -1.98 2.69 5.82
N HIS A 128 -1.28 3.48 4.98
CA HIS A 128 0.19 3.47 4.94
C HIS A 128 0.80 3.83 6.30
N GLY A 129 0.21 4.80 6.98
CA GLY A 129 0.36 4.97 8.42
C GLY A 129 1.76 5.30 8.92
N THR A 130 2.62 5.93 8.11
CA THR A 130 4.01 6.26 8.47
C THR A 130 4.18 7.36 9.52
N ALA A 131 3.11 7.72 10.25
CA ALA A 131 3.24 8.43 11.51
C ALA A 131 4.04 9.76 11.38
N GLN A 132 3.86 10.48 10.26
CA GLN A 132 4.42 11.82 10.10
C GLN A 132 3.43 12.86 10.65
N SER A 133 3.95 13.90 11.31
CA SER A 133 3.20 15.03 11.86
C SER A 133 2.64 15.94 10.76
N LEU A 134 1.82 15.38 9.86
CA LEU A 134 1.15 16.12 8.81
C LEU A 134 -0.35 15.95 9.01
N GLU A 135 -1.04 17.04 9.34
CA GLU A 135 -2.49 17.08 9.46
C GLU A 135 -3.14 16.69 8.12
N ILE A 136 -3.50 15.42 7.95
CA ILE A 136 -4.37 15.01 6.84
C ILE A 136 -5.78 15.43 7.20
N ARG A 137 -6.17 16.64 6.81
CA ARG A 137 -7.56 17.09 6.84
C ARG A 137 -8.24 16.68 5.54
N LEU A 138 -8.74 15.45 5.47
CA LEU A 138 -9.60 14.99 4.36
C LEU A 138 -10.87 15.86 4.31
N ARG A 139 -10.93 16.81 3.38
CA ARG A 139 -12.17 17.48 2.98
C ARG A 139 -12.86 16.60 1.93
N LEU A 140 -13.73 15.72 2.40
CA LEU A 140 -14.75 15.10 1.54
C LEU A 140 -15.77 16.20 1.21
N ARG A 141 -15.69 16.78 -0.01
CA ARG A 141 -16.82 17.49 -0.59
C ARG A 141 -17.70 16.43 -1.26
N GLY A 142 -18.92 16.28 -0.74
CA GLY A 142 -19.99 15.50 -1.37
C GLY A 142 -20.53 16.16 -2.63
#